data_AF-A0A6A4THT4-F1
#
_entry.id   AF-A0A6A4THT4-F1
#
_cell.length_a   1.000
_cell.length_b   1.000
_cell.length_c   1.000
_cell.angle_alpha   90.00
_cell.angle_beta   90.00
_cell.angle_gamma   90.00
#
_symmetry.space_group_name_H-M   'P 1'
#
loop_
_entity.id
_entity.type
_entity.pdbx_description
1 polymer ?
#
loop_
_entity_poly.entity_id
_entity_poly.type
_entity_poly.pdbx_seq_one_letter_code
_entity_poly.pdbx_strand_id
1 'polypeptide(L)'
;MSAGTLHGLVSAAAAVHRDRAAVTYDSGSVSASPVTLRYTDLVELTTELSHALRENCSASNGVIGLYCFDDLFIPVWILGILQSPAAYVPLDPEAPGLLSARVMNRCGLRFCAVSTALLQVEYFICYLYE
;
A
#
# COMPACT_ATOMS: atom_id res chain seq x y z
N MET A 1 -14.06 24.94 -9.44
CA MET A 1 -13.16 23.81 -9.75
C MET A 1 -13.82 22.57 -9.20
N SER A 2 -14.19 21.58 -10.02
CA SER A 2 -14.66 20.29 -9.48
C SER A 2 -13.53 19.73 -8.65
N ALA A 3 -13.77 19.43 -7.36
CA ALA A 3 -12.75 18.89 -6.48
C ALA A 3 -12.35 17.50 -6.99
N GLY A 4 -11.24 17.41 -7.72
CA GLY A 4 -10.67 16.13 -8.14
C GLY A 4 -10.10 15.39 -6.93
N THR A 5 -10.23 14.06 -6.92
CA THR A 5 -9.53 13.22 -5.93
C THR A 5 -8.04 13.15 -6.26
N LEU A 6 -7.20 12.87 -5.26
CA LEU A 6 -5.76 12.69 -5.47
C LEU A 6 -5.48 11.63 -6.54
N HIS A 7 -6.10 10.45 -6.44
CA HIS A 7 -5.93 9.38 -7.42
C HIS A 7 -6.47 9.76 -8.81
N GLY A 8 -7.49 10.61 -8.89
CA GLY A 8 -8.02 11.13 -10.16
C GLY A 8 -7.03 12.08 -10.84
N LEU A 9 -6.36 12.94 -10.07
CA LEU A 9 -5.30 13.81 -10.59
C LEU A 9 -4.09 13.01 -11.10
N VAL A 10 -3.68 11.95 -10.38
CA VAL A 10 -2.60 11.07 -10.82
C VAL A 10 -2.98 10.31 -12.09
N SER A 11 -4.21 9.78 -12.17
CA SER A 11 -4.70 9.11 -13.38
C SER A 11 -4.73 10.05 -14.59
N ALA A 12 -5.17 11.30 -14.41
CA ALA A 12 -5.16 12.31 -15.46
C ALA A 12 -3.74 12.64 -15.94
N ALA A 13 -2.77 12.77 -15.03
CA ALA A 13 -1.37 12.96 -15.39
C ALA A 13 -0.79 11.76 -16.14
N ALA A 14 -1.11 10.54 -15.68
CA ALA A 14 -0.66 9.30 -16.30
C ALA A 14 -1.14 9.14 -17.75
N ALA A 15 -2.37 9.56 -18.05
CA ALA A 15 -2.92 9.54 -19.40
C ALA A 15 -2.11 10.40 -20.40
N VAL A 16 -1.48 11.48 -19.93
CA VAL A 16 -0.66 12.37 -20.75
C VAL A 16 0.83 11.95 -20.76
N HIS A 17 1.28 11.22 -19.73
CA HIS A 17 2.69 10.95 -19.47
C HIS A 17 3.04 9.46 -19.35
N ARG A 18 2.27 8.59 -20.00
CA ARG A 18 2.36 7.11 -19.95
C ARG A 18 3.76 6.50 -19.83
N ASP A 19 4.72 6.94 -20.65
CA ASP A 19 6.07 6.35 -20.70
C ASP A 19 7.10 7.02 -19.79
N ARG A 20 6.72 8.10 -19.08
CA ARG A 20 7.60 8.77 -18.13
C ARG A 20 7.73 7.95 -16.85
N ALA A 21 8.89 8.07 -16.21
CA ALA A 21 9.08 7.62 -14.84
C ALA A 21 8.06 8.29 -13.92
N ALA A 22 7.30 7.49 -13.18
CA ALA A 22 6.33 7.93 -12.18
C ALA A 22 6.88 7.78 -10.76
N VAL A 23 7.57 6.66 -10.51
CA VAL A 23 8.19 6.35 -9.21
C VAL A 23 9.59 5.84 -9.47
N THR A 24 10.58 6.40 -8.79
CA THR A 24 11.93 5.86 -8.75
C THR A 24 12.27 5.58 -7.29
N TYR A 25 12.72 4.37 -7.02
CA TYR A 25 13.13 3.93 -5.70
C TYR A 25 14.60 3.53 -5.74
N ASP A 26 15.36 4.11 -4.81
CA ASP A 26 16.75 3.79 -4.55
C ASP A 26 16.84 3.20 -3.15
N SER A 27 17.27 1.94 -3.05
CA SER A 27 17.42 1.26 -1.77
C SER A 27 18.65 1.70 -0.99
N GLY A 28 19.51 2.54 -1.59
CA GLY A 28 20.79 2.98 -1.00
C GLY A 28 21.84 1.87 -0.92
N SER A 29 21.55 0.68 -1.47
CA SER A 29 22.49 -0.43 -1.49
C SER A 29 23.53 -0.21 -2.59
N VAL A 30 24.81 -0.25 -2.23
CA VAL A 30 25.95 -0.08 -3.15
C VAL A 30 25.91 -1.07 -4.32
N SER A 31 25.27 -2.23 -4.13
CA SER A 31 25.17 -3.29 -5.15
C SER A 31 23.88 -3.22 -5.97
N ALA A 32 22.95 -2.30 -5.68
CA ALA A 32 21.67 -2.19 -6.37
C ALA A 32 21.57 -0.86 -7.12
N SER A 33 21.08 -0.92 -8.37
CA SER A 33 20.71 0.29 -9.12
C SER A 33 19.29 0.73 -8.77
N PRO A 34 18.98 2.05 -8.83
CA PRO A 34 17.62 2.53 -8.67
C PRO A 34 16.67 1.86 -9.67
N VAL A 35 15.50 1.47 -9.17
CA VAL A 35 14.42 0.86 -9.96
C VAL A 35 13.33 1.90 -10.22
N THR A 36 12.62 1.77 -11.34
CA THR A 36 11.62 2.77 -11.76
C THR A 36 10.36 2.11 -12.30
N LEU A 37 9.20 2.64 -11.90
CA LEU A 37 7.90 2.37 -12.51
C LEU A 37 7.50 3.51 -13.43
N ARG A 38 6.97 3.19 -14.61
CA ARG A 38 6.37 4.18 -15.51
C ARG A 38 4.94 4.48 -15.09
N TYR A 39 4.39 5.59 -15.59
CA TYR A 39 2.99 5.93 -15.36
C TYR A 39 2.03 4.84 -15.86
N THR A 40 2.33 4.17 -16.97
CA THR A 40 1.51 3.06 -17.48
C THR A 40 1.46 1.90 -16.47
N ASP A 41 2.62 1.48 -15.95
CA ASP A 41 2.73 0.37 -15.00
C ASP A 41 2.04 0.73 -13.66
N LEU A 42 2.23 1.97 -13.19
CA LEU A 42 1.58 2.48 -11.97
C LEU A 42 0.05 2.43 -12.09
N VAL A 43 -0.51 2.86 -13.23
CA VAL A 43 -1.97 2.86 -13.43
C VAL A 43 -2.51 1.43 -13.53
N GLU A 44 -1.82 0.54 -14.24
CA GLU A 44 -2.22 -0.86 -14.36
C GLU A 44 -2.25 -1.55 -12.99
N LEU A 45 -1.16 -1.45 -12.23
CA LEU A 45 -1.05 -2.04 -10.89
C LEU A 45 -2.06 -1.46 -9.89
N THR A 46 -2.26 -0.13 -9.91
CA THR A 46 -3.23 0.52 -9.00
C THR A 46 -4.67 0.12 -9.31
N THR A 47 -4.99 -0.01 -10.59
CA THR A 47 -6.33 -0.43 -11.04
C THR A 47 -6.61 -1.87 -10.61
N GLU A 48 -5.66 -2.78 -10.86
CA GLU A 48 -5.76 -4.19 -10.45
C GLU A 48 -5.91 -4.32 -8.93
N LEU A 49 -5.05 -3.64 -8.17
CA LEU A 49 -5.13 -3.64 -6.71
C LEU A 49 -6.47 -3.10 -6.22
N SER A 50 -6.96 -1.99 -6.79
CA SER A 50 -8.24 -1.40 -6.37
C SER A 50 -9.41 -2.37 -6.61
N HIS A 51 -9.37 -3.14 -7.70
CA HIS A 51 -10.35 -4.17 -7.98
C HIS A 51 -10.32 -5.27 -6.92
N ALA A 52 -9.14 -5.82 -6.64
CA ALA A 52 -8.96 -6.84 -5.61
C ALA A 52 -9.43 -6.34 -4.23
N LEU A 53 -9.13 -5.10 -3.86
CA LEU A 53 -9.57 -4.52 -2.58
C LEU A 53 -11.09 -4.33 -2.51
N ARG A 54 -11.75 -3.89 -3.59
CA ARG A 54 -13.22 -3.76 -3.62
C ARG A 54 -13.92 -5.11 -3.49
N GLU A 55 -13.34 -6.16 -4.07
CA GLU A 55 -13.88 -7.52 -3.99
C GLU A 55 -13.69 -8.14 -2.60
N ASN A 56 -12.57 -7.87 -1.91
CA ASN A 56 -12.20 -8.58 -0.68
C ASN A 56 -12.38 -7.77 0.62
N CYS A 57 -12.31 -6.43 0.58
CA CYS A 57 -12.20 -5.58 1.78
C CYS A 57 -13.43 -4.68 2.04
N SER A 58 -14.56 -4.95 1.36
CA SER A 58 -15.86 -4.25 1.42
C SER A 58 -16.05 -3.10 0.42
N ALA A 59 -17.23 -3.07 -0.20
CA ALA A 59 -17.62 -2.11 -1.23
C ALA A 59 -17.99 -0.71 -0.73
N SER A 60 -18.06 -0.47 0.60
CA SER A 60 -18.50 0.82 1.16
C SER A 60 -17.45 1.45 2.09
N ASN A 61 -16.89 2.60 1.69
CA ASN A 61 -16.21 3.62 2.52
C ASN A 61 -15.51 3.11 3.79
N GLY A 62 -14.64 2.10 3.63
CA GLY A 62 -13.92 1.47 4.72
C GLY A 62 -12.58 2.15 5.03
N VAL A 63 -11.86 1.59 5.98
CA VAL A 63 -10.47 1.96 6.29
C VAL A 63 -9.58 0.75 6.02
N ILE A 64 -8.49 0.95 5.29
CA ILE A 64 -7.49 -0.07 4.99
C ILE A 64 -6.13 0.41 5.49
N GLY A 65 -5.53 -0.37 6.37
CA GLY A 65 -4.17 -0.12 6.85
C GLY A 65 -3.15 -0.61 5.83
N LEU A 66 -1.99 0.05 5.81
CA LEU A 66 -0.84 -0.39 5.03
C LEU A 66 0.35 -0.55 5.99
N TYR A 67 0.82 -1.79 6.15
CA TYR A 67 1.95 -2.17 7.00
C TYR A 67 3.05 -2.77 6.13
N CYS A 68 4.01 -1.93 5.73
CA CYS A 68 5.10 -2.30 4.84
C CYS A 68 6.31 -1.39 5.05
N PHE A 69 7.49 -1.87 4.65
CA PHE A 69 8.67 -1.02 4.49
C PHE A 69 8.56 -0.20 3.20
N ASP A 70 9.38 0.84 3.10
CA ASP A 70 9.50 1.64 1.89
C ASP A 70 10.00 0.78 0.72
N ASP A 71 9.28 0.82 -0.40
CA ASP A 71 9.64 0.15 -1.63
C ASP A 71 9.13 0.91 -2.86
N LEU A 72 9.42 0.37 -4.05
CA LEU A 72 8.96 0.91 -5.34
C LEU A 72 7.43 0.97 -5.46
N PHE A 73 6.70 0.12 -4.73
CA PHE A 73 5.25 -0.09 -4.87
C PHE A 73 4.42 0.68 -3.83
N ILE A 74 5.03 1.42 -2.89
CA ILE A 74 4.28 2.27 -1.94
C ILE A 74 3.23 3.15 -2.64
N PRO A 75 3.53 3.86 -3.75
CA PRO A 75 2.51 4.64 -4.46
C PRO A 75 1.39 3.78 -5.05
N VAL A 76 1.69 2.53 -5.46
CA VAL A 76 0.67 1.58 -5.92
C VAL A 76 -0.30 1.26 -4.79
N TRP A 77 0.21 0.93 -3.60
CA TRP A 77 -0.62 0.62 -2.43
C TRP A 77 -1.54 1.78 -2.06
N ILE A 78 -0.98 2.99 -1.92
CA ILE A 78 -1.74 4.18 -1.52
C ILE A 78 -2.82 4.49 -2.55
N LEU A 79 -2.47 4.55 -3.84
CA LEU A 79 -3.43 4.91 -4.89
C LEU A 79 -4.49 3.83 -5.10
N GLY A 80 -4.14 2.55 -5.00
CA GLY A 80 -5.10 1.44 -5.09
C GLY A 80 -6.14 1.48 -3.97
N ILE A 81 -5.73 1.75 -2.73
CA ILE A 81 -6.65 1.95 -1.59
C ILE A 81 -7.56 3.17 -1.82
N LEU A 82 -6.98 4.29 -2.27
CA LEU A 82 -7.76 5.50 -2.52
C LEU A 82 -8.75 5.34 -3.69
N GLN A 83 -8.46 4.45 -4.65
CA GLN A 83 -9.39 4.05 -5.71
C GLN A 83 -10.46 3.07 -5.21
N SER A 84 -10.21 2.29 -4.15
CA SER A 84 -11.16 1.31 -3.57
C SER A 84 -12.17 1.94 -2.59
N PRO A 85 -12.68 3.14 -2.90
CA PRO A 85 -13.15 4.19 -1.97
C PRO A 85 -12.85 3.99 -0.47
N ALA A 86 -11.60 3.66 -0.10
CA ALA A 86 -11.23 3.45 1.29
C ALA A 86 -10.26 4.53 1.79
N ALA A 87 -10.34 4.85 3.08
CA ALA A 87 -9.32 5.65 3.74
C ALA A 87 -8.06 4.80 3.94
N TYR A 88 -6.91 5.34 3.54
CA TYR A 88 -5.62 4.73 3.80
C TYR A 88 -5.14 5.10 5.21
N VAL A 89 -4.56 4.13 5.94
CA VAL A 89 -3.90 4.36 7.23
C VAL A 89 -2.48 3.80 7.18
N PRO A 90 -1.44 4.65 7.27
CA PRO A 90 -0.06 4.17 7.33
C PRO A 90 0.21 3.53 8.69
N LEU A 91 0.87 2.39 8.68
CA LEU A 91 1.34 1.70 9.88
C LEU A 91 2.82 1.37 9.69
N ASP A 92 3.65 1.91 10.56
CA ASP A 92 5.11 1.77 10.49
C ASP A 92 5.55 0.46 11.14
N PRO A 93 6.23 -0.45 10.40
CA PRO A 93 6.79 -1.67 10.97
C PRO A 93 7.95 -1.48 11.94
N GLU A 94 8.64 -0.34 11.89
CA GLU A 94 9.76 -0.02 12.79
C GLU A 94 9.28 0.67 14.08
N ALA A 95 8.03 1.16 14.09
CA ALA A 95 7.44 1.72 15.29
C ALA A 95 7.12 0.63 16.34
N PRO A 96 7.17 0.96 17.64
CA PRO A 96 6.73 0.05 18.69
C PRO A 96 5.31 -0.48 18.41
N GLY A 97 5.12 -1.81 18.45
CA GLY A 97 3.85 -2.45 18.07
C GLY A 97 2.62 -1.93 18.83
N LEU A 98 2.79 -1.42 20.06
CA LEU A 98 1.73 -0.78 20.83
C LEU A 98 1.18 0.49 20.15
N LEU A 99 2.03 1.25 19.45
CA LEU A 99 1.60 2.44 18.70
C LEU A 99 0.75 2.04 17.49
N SER A 100 1.20 1.05 16.72
CA SER A 100 0.46 0.51 15.59
C SER A 100 -0.89 -0.06 16.03
N ALA A 101 -0.91 -0.84 17.13
CA ALA A 101 -2.16 -1.36 17.72
C ALA A 101 -3.11 -0.24 18.17
N ARG A 102 -2.58 0.86 18.72
CA ARG A 102 -3.38 2.04 19.11
C ARG A 102 -3.99 2.73 17.88
N VAL A 103 -3.24 2.90 16.80
CA VAL A 103 -3.74 3.48 15.54
C VAL A 103 -4.84 2.58 14.96
N MET A 104 -4.59 1.28 14.84
CA MET A 104 -5.55 0.30 14.33
C MET A 104 -6.89 0.37 15.09
N ASN A 105 -6.83 0.41 16.43
CA ASN A 105 -8.02 0.49 17.28
C ASN A 105 -8.77 1.83 17.08
N ARG A 106 -8.05 2.96 17.08
CA ARG A 106 -8.66 4.29 16.94
C ARG A 106 -9.27 4.54 15.56
N CYS A 107 -8.74 3.91 14.52
CA CYS A 107 -9.25 4.00 13.16
C CYS A 107 -10.34 2.97 12.85
N GLY A 108 -10.66 2.05 13.78
CA GLY A 108 -11.62 0.97 13.53
C GLY A 108 -11.17 0.03 12.41
N LEU A 109 -9.87 -0.25 12.34
CA LEU A 109 -9.27 -0.97 11.23
C LEU A 109 -9.77 -2.42 11.17
N ARG A 110 -10.36 -2.80 10.03
CA ARG A 110 -10.82 -4.17 9.75
C ARG A 110 -9.92 -4.94 8.80
N PHE A 111 -9.24 -4.21 7.91
CA PHE A 111 -8.37 -4.77 6.88
C PHE A 111 -7.02 -4.08 6.93
N CYS A 112 -5.95 -4.84 6.76
CA CYS A 112 -4.58 -4.34 6.68
C CYS A 112 -3.89 -5.07 5.53
N ALA A 113 -3.38 -4.30 4.57
CA ALA A 113 -2.43 -4.81 3.58
C ALA A 113 -1.05 -4.90 4.25
N VAL A 114 -0.43 -6.07 4.18
CA VAL A 114 0.84 -6.37 4.83
C VAL A 114 1.83 -6.84 3.78
N SER A 115 3.03 -6.26 3.77
CA SER A 115 4.11 -6.78 2.92
C SER A 115 4.45 -8.20 3.34
N THR A 116 4.57 -9.11 2.37
CA THR A 116 4.90 -10.52 2.64
C THR A 116 6.25 -10.69 3.33
N ALA A 117 7.19 -9.76 3.12
CA ALA A 117 8.48 -9.74 3.82
C ALA A 117 8.35 -9.55 5.34
N LEU A 118 7.23 -8.98 5.81
CA LEU A 118 6.91 -8.79 7.22
C LEU A 118 6.09 -9.93 7.83
N LEU A 119 5.61 -10.86 7.01
CA LEU A 119 4.94 -12.05 7.51
C LEU A 119 6.01 -13.02 8.03
N GLN A 120 6.33 -12.92 9.31
CA GLN A 120 7.06 -13.97 10.01
C GLN A 120 6.15 -15.20 10.08
N VAL A 121 6.28 -16.11 9.12
CA VAL A 121 5.76 -17.47 9.26
C VAL A 121 6.72 -18.23 10.19
N GLU A 122 6.75 -17.86 11.46
CA GLU A 122 7.31 -18.76 12.47
C GLU A 122 6.28 -19.88 12.68
N TYR A 123 6.66 -21.07 12.22
CA TYR A 123 6.09 -22.32 12.69
C TYR A 123 6.04 -22.26 14.22
N PHE A 124 4.82 -22.20 14.75
CA PHE A 124 4.53 -22.45 16.15
C PHE A 124 4.79 -23.94 16.42
N ILE A 125 6.06 -24.37 16.41
CA ILE A 125 6.46 -25.63 17.03
C ILE A 125 6.33 -25.41 18.54
N CYS A 126 5.23 -25.93 19.06
CA CYS A 126 5.07 -26.46 20.41
C CYS A 126 5.68 -25.62 21.54
N TYR A 127 4.94 -24.61 22.01
CA TYR A 127 4.74 -24.51 23.45
C TYR A 127 3.71 -25.56 23.86
N LEU A 128 4.14 -26.79 24.13
CA LEU A 128 3.38 -27.79 24.90
C LEU A 128 4.36 -28.84 25.48
N TYR A 129 4.62 -28.72 26.79
CA TYR A 129 5.34 -29.63 27.70
C TYR A 129 6.85 -29.80 27.41
N GLU A 130 7.78 -29.42 28.29
CA GLU A 130 7.93 -29.86 29.69
C GLU A 130 8.03 -28.73 30.73
#